data_AF-A0A818H5P8-F1
#
_entry.id   AF-A0A818H5P8-F1
#
_cell.length_a   1.000
_cell.length_b   1.000
_cell.length_c   1.000
_cell.angle_alpha   90.00
_cell.angle_beta   90.00
_cell.angle_gamma   90.00
#
_symmetry.space_group_name_H-M   'P 1'
#
loop_
_entity.id
_entity.type
_entity.pdbx_description
1 polymer ?
#
loop_
_entity_poly.entity_id
_entity_poly.type
_entity_poly.pdbx_seq_one_letter_code
_entity_poly.pdbx_strand_id
1 'polypeptide(L)'
;MERSRSNDEIRNRRPMNKKVPAGCGHLNIGDQIISINGISLVGLPLSSCQTQIKSVKHLTTVRLVVVPCPPVVEVLIRRPDTKYQLGFSVQNGIICSLLRGGIAERGGVRVGHRIIEINGQSVVATPHERIVSMLSNSVGELRMKTMPTQMYRLLTGQENPIYI
;
A
#
# COMPACT_ATOMS: atom_id res chain seq x y z
N MET A 1 -38.11 -38.51 -9.21
CA MET A 1 -37.52 -37.59 -8.22
C MET A 1 -36.07 -37.35 -8.64
N GLU A 2 -35.85 -36.65 -9.75
CA GLU A 2 -35.68 -35.19 -9.88
C GLU A 2 -34.34 -34.64 -9.33
N ARG A 3 -33.72 -33.80 -10.17
CA ARG A 3 -32.34 -33.30 -10.15
C ARG A 3 -32.09 -32.25 -9.07
N SER A 4 -30.81 -32.07 -8.71
CA SER A 4 -30.09 -30.78 -8.53
C SER A 4 -28.58 -31.12 -8.39
N ARG A 5 -27.73 -31.10 -9.43
CA ARG A 5 -26.99 -29.98 -10.05
C ARG A 5 -26.31 -28.96 -9.09
N SER A 6 -24.99 -29.15 -8.96
CA SER A 6 -23.91 -28.18 -9.23
C SER A 6 -23.59 -27.03 -8.25
N ASN A 7 -22.27 -26.73 -8.24
CA ASN A 7 -21.55 -25.55 -7.72
C ASN A 7 -21.26 -25.53 -6.21
N ASP A 8 -20.04 -25.34 -5.72
CA ASP A 8 -18.93 -24.52 -6.23
C ASP A 8 -17.55 -25.06 -5.78
N GLU A 9 -16.77 -25.56 -6.74
CA GLU A 9 -15.32 -25.74 -6.63
C GLU A 9 -14.66 -24.37 -6.88
N ILE A 10 -14.39 -23.60 -5.81
CA ILE A 10 -13.50 -22.43 -5.91
C ILE A 10 -12.22 -22.71 -5.14
N ARG A 11 -11.25 -23.20 -5.91
CA ARG A 11 -9.81 -23.15 -5.64
C ARG A 11 -9.44 -21.84 -4.96
N ASN A 12 -8.99 -21.92 -3.71
CA ASN A 12 -8.00 -20.99 -3.20
C ASN A 12 -6.65 -21.71 -3.08
N ARG A 13 -6.20 -22.28 -4.20
CA ARG A 13 -4.79 -22.62 -4.38
C ARG A 13 -4.03 -21.31 -4.52
N ARG A 14 -3.63 -20.73 -3.38
CA ARG A 14 -2.58 -19.70 -3.39
C ARG A 14 -1.34 -20.38 -3.99
N PRO A 15 -0.80 -19.92 -5.13
CA PRO A 15 0.44 -20.47 -5.63
C PRO A 15 1.53 -20.26 -4.59
N MET A 16 2.20 -21.36 -4.25
CA MET A 16 3.35 -21.42 -3.36
C MET A 16 4.39 -20.37 -3.75
N ASN A 17 4.74 -19.56 -2.75
CA ASN A 17 6.04 -18.99 -2.47
C ASN A 17 7.13 -19.34 -3.51
N LYS A 18 7.33 -18.46 -4.50
CA LYS A 18 8.55 -18.51 -5.33
C LYS A 18 9.72 -18.26 -4.38
N LYS A 19 10.53 -19.30 -4.16
CA LYS A 19 11.77 -19.25 -3.39
C LYS A 19 12.64 -18.09 -3.88
N VAL A 20 12.67 -17.01 -3.10
CA VAL A 20 13.72 -16.01 -3.16
C VAL A 20 15.02 -16.67 -2.70
N PRO A 21 16.13 -16.57 -3.45
CA PRO A 21 17.40 -17.09 -2.98
C PRO A 21 17.81 -16.32 -1.72
N ALA A 22 17.81 -17.08 -0.62
CA ALA A 22 18.56 -16.91 0.62
C ALA A 22 19.01 -15.50 1.02
N GLY A 23 18.48 -15.04 2.17
CA GLY A 23 19.41 -14.63 3.24
C GLY A 23 19.51 -13.15 3.58
N CYS A 24 18.65 -12.27 3.09
CA CYS A 24 18.48 -10.93 3.70
C CYS A 24 17.30 -10.98 4.65
N GLY A 25 17.49 -11.48 5.87
CA GLY A 25 16.45 -11.57 6.91
C GLY A 25 15.90 -10.23 7.42
N HIS A 26 16.10 -9.14 6.67
CA HIS A 26 15.79 -7.76 7.04
C HIS A 26 15.19 -6.92 5.89
N LEU A 27 15.03 -7.47 4.68
CA LEU A 27 14.40 -6.73 3.57
C LEU A 27 12.90 -6.96 3.56
N ASN A 28 12.15 -5.92 3.90
CA ASN A 28 10.70 -5.92 3.86
C ASN A 28 10.19 -5.19 2.61
N ILE A 29 8.98 -5.55 2.18
CA ILE A 29 8.31 -4.84 1.12
C ILE A 29 8.07 -3.41 1.63
N GLY A 30 8.44 -2.39 0.84
CA GLY A 30 8.40 -0.97 1.24
C GLY A 30 9.77 -0.39 1.61
N ASP A 31 10.77 -1.24 1.79
CA ASP A 31 12.15 -0.80 2.02
C ASP A 31 12.76 -0.17 0.76
N GLN A 32 13.50 0.92 0.94
CA GLN A 32 14.17 1.62 -0.16
C GLN A 32 15.66 1.30 -0.17
N ILE A 33 16.14 0.70 -1.26
CA ILE A 33 17.57 0.43 -1.46
C ILE A 33 18.24 1.72 -1.95
N ILE A 34 19.14 2.28 -1.15
CA ILE A 34 19.85 3.52 -1.46
C ILE A 34 21.20 3.29 -2.14
N SER A 35 21.86 2.17 -1.86
CA SER A 35 23.11 1.81 -2.54
C SER A 35 23.38 0.30 -2.56
N ILE A 36 24.15 -0.12 -3.56
CA ILE A 36 24.56 -1.52 -3.77
C ILE A 36 26.07 -1.56 -3.93
N ASN A 37 26.76 -2.30 -3.06
CA ASN A 37 28.22 -2.41 -3.03
C ASN A 37 28.95 -1.06 -3.00
N GLY A 38 28.34 -0.06 -2.36
CA GLY A 38 28.87 1.32 -2.28
C GLY A 38 28.48 2.22 -3.45
N ILE A 39 27.76 1.70 -4.46
CA ILE A 39 27.26 2.51 -5.58
C ILE A 39 25.88 3.05 -5.22
N SER A 40 25.74 4.38 -5.17
CA SER A 40 24.46 5.04 -4.91
C SER A 40 23.48 4.83 -6.06
N LEU A 41 22.26 4.42 -5.72
CA LEU A 41 21.15 4.30 -6.66
C LEU A 41 20.25 5.54 -6.67
N VAL A 42 20.48 6.49 -5.75
CA VAL A 42 19.66 7.68 -5.59
C VAL A 42 19.84 8.60 -6.80
N GLY A 43 18.73 8.95 -7.46
CA GLY A 43 18.72 9.82 -8.64
C GLY A 43 18.99 9.12 -9.97
N LEU A 44 19.28 7.81 -9.97
CA LEU A 44 19.42 7.03 -11.19
C LEU A 44 18.05 6.58 -11.72
N PRO A 45 17.85 6.50 -13.05
CA PRO A 45 16.65 5.92 -13.61
C PRO A 45 16.57 4.42 -13.26
N LEU A 46 15.33 3.91 -13.16
CA LEU A 46 15.07 2.53 -12.77
C LEU A 46 15.86 1.51 -13.61
N SER A 47 16.00 1.75 -14.92
CA SER A 47 16.78 0.90 -15.84
C SER A 47 18.25 0.76 -15.44
N SER A 48 18.88 1.84 -14.99
CA SER A 48 20.26 1.82 -14.49
C SER A 48 20.35 1.04 -13.18
N CYS A 49 19.42 1.25 -12.26
CA CYS A 49 19.36 0.48 -11.01
C CYS A 49 19.21 -1.02 -11.26
N GLN A 50 18.33 -1.40 -12.20
CA GLN A 50 18.16 -2.79 -12.61
C GLN A 50 19.43 -3.38 -13.21
N THR A 51 20.15 -2.61 -14.02
CA THR A 51 21.43 -3.03 -14.61
C THR A 51 22.48 -3.26 -13.53
N GLN A 52 22.57 -2.36 -12.53
CA GLN A 52 23.45 -2.51 -11.38
C GLN A 52 23.15 -3.80 -10.60
N ILE A 53 21.87 -4.08 -10.35
CA ILE A 53 21.41 -5.25 -9.60
C ILE A 53 21.71 -6.54 -10.37
N LYS A 54 21.46 -6.54 -11.69
CA LYS A 54 21.80 -7.66 -12.57
C LYS A 54 23.30 -7.88 -12.68
N SER A 55 24.09 -6.81 -12.67
CA SER A 55 25.54 -6.88 -12.68
C SER A 55 26.08 -7.54 -11.41
N VAL A 56 25.52 -7.27 -10.23
CA VAL A 56 26.00 -7.91 -8.99
C VAL A 56 25.46 -9.34 -8.76
N LYS A 57 24.62 -9.87 -9.66
CA LYS A 57 23.97 -11.18 -9.52
C LYS A 57 24.94 -12.36 -9.47
N HIS A 58 26.13 -12.23 -10.05
CA HIS A 58 27.16 -13.27 -10.05
C HIS A 58 28.10 -13.21 -8.83
N LEU A 59 27.94 -12.21 -7.96
CA LEU A 59 28.76 -12.07 -6.75
C LEU A 59 28.19 -12.92 -5.62
N THR A 60 29.08 -13.51 -4.83
CA THR A 60 28.73 -14.33 -3.65
C THR A 60 28.34 -13.48 -2.44
N THR A 61 28.67 -12.19 -2.42
CA THR A 61 28.33 -11.26 -1.34
C THR A 61 27.98 -9.89 -1.91
N VAL A 62 26.84 -9.35 -1.48
CA VAL A 62 26.35 -8.03 -1.88
C VAL A 62 26.04 -7.21 -0.64
N ARG A 63 26.60 -6.00 -0.55
CA ARG A 63 26.30 -5.04 0.51
C ARG A 63 25.19 -4.10 0.04
N LEU A 64 24.01 -4.27 0.59
CA LEU A 64 22.86 -3.40 0.33
C LEU A 64 22.73 -2.39 1.47
N VAL A 65 22.63 -1.11 1.15
CA VAL A 65 22.23 -0.10 2.13
C VAL A 65 20.77 0.23 1.87
N VAL A 66 19.97 0.07 2.91
CA VAL A 66 18.50 0.07 2.82
C VAL A 66 17.95 0.98 3.90
N VAL A 67 16.94 1.76 3.55
CA VAL A 67 16.17 2.56 4.49
C VAL A 67 14.81 1.91 4.68
N PRO A 68 14.46 1.45 5.89
CA PRO A 68 13.12 0.97 6.18
C PRO A 68 12.17 2.16 6.21
N CYS A 69 11.30 2.23 5.21
CA CYS A 69 10.25 3.24 5.14
C CYS A 69 8.91 2.54 5.37
N PRO A 70 8.36 2.53 6.61
CA PRO A 70 7.03 2.00 6.82
C PRO A 70 6.07 2.80 5.93
N PRO A 71 5.41 2.15 4.95
CA PRO A 71 4.62 2.84 3.93
C PRO A 71 3.28 3.36 4.49
N VAL A 72 3.02 3.15 5.78
CA VAL A 72 1.78 3.52 6.44
C VAL A 72 1.89 4.95 6.95
N VAL A 73 1.04 5.81 6.41
CA VAL A 73 0.88 7.19 6.84
C VAL A 73 -0.34 7.28 7.74
N GLU A 74 -0.12 7.71 8.97
CA GLU A 74 -1.20 8.05 9.90
C GLU A 74 -1.78 9.42 9.55
N VAL A 75 -3.10 9.48 9.53
CA VAL A 75 -3.87 10.67 9.17
C VAL A 75 -4.78 11.02 10.35
N LEU A 76 -4.74 12.27 10.75
CA LEU A 76 -5.56 12.81 11.85
C LEU A 76 -6.46 13.92 11.33
N ILE A 77 -7.74 13.62 11.14
CA ILE A 77 -8.72 14.61 10.70
C ILE A 77 -9.50 15.11 11.90
N ARG A 78 -9.48 16.42 12.13
CA ARG A 78 -10.31 17.08 13.14
C ARG A 78 -11.52 17.72 12.50
N ARG A 79 -12.69 17.11 12.69
CA ARG A 79 -13.97 17.56 12.15
C ARG A 79 -14.81 18.15 13.29
N PRO A 80 -15.02 19.48 13.35
CA PRO A 80 -15.76 20.09 14.45
C PRO A 80 -17.27 19.81 14.43
N ASP A 81 -17.87 19.65 13.25
CA ASP A 81 -19.32 19.42 13.09
C ASP A 81 -19.61 18.61 11.82
N THR A 82 -20.74 17.90 11.77
CA THR A 82 -21.17 17.14 10.58
C THR A 82 -21.44 18.01 9.37
N LYS A 83 -21.70 19.31 9.56
CA LYS A 83 -21.86 20.28 8.47
C LYS A 83 -20.60 20.44 7.61
N TYR A 84 -19.42 20.18 8.19
CA TYR A 84 -18.17 20.27 7.44
C TYR A 84 -17.87 18.97 6.71
N GLN A 85 -17.66 19.06 5.41
CA GLN A 85 -17.14 17.95 4.62
C GLN A 85 -15.65 17.78 4.88
N LEU A 86 -15.17 16.54 4.84
CA LEU A 86 -13.75 16.24 5.04
C LEU A 86 -12.87 16.84 3.93
N GLY A 87 -13.42 17.03 2.73
CA GLY A 87 -12.70 17.62 1.60
C GLY A 87 -11.81 16.64 0.86
N PHE A 88 -12.23 15.38 0.72
CA PHE A 88 -11.56 14.41 -0.16
C PHE A 88 -12.59 13.39 -0.67
N SER A 89 -12.27 12.76 -1.80
CA SER A 89 -13.08 11.72 -2.42
C SER A 89 -12.37 10.38 -2.36
N VAL A 90 -13.11 9.35 -1.98
CA VAL A 90 -12.63 7.97 -1.91
C VAL A 90 -13.39 7.08 -2.89
N GLN A 91 -12.67 6.24 -3.64
CA GLN A 91 -13.22 5.24 -4.56
C GLN A 91 -12.56 3.90 -4.26
N ASN A 92 -13.34 2.87 -3.94
CA ASN A 92 -12.82 1.54 -3.59
C ASN A 92 -11.72 1.56 -2.49
N GLY A 93 -11.86 2.48 -1.53
CA GLY A 93 -10.88 2.72 -0.48
C GLY A 93 -9.65 3.53 -0.88
N ILE A 94 -9.55 3.97 -2.14
CA ILE A 94 -8.45 4.78 -2.67
C ILE A 94 -8.87 6.25 -2.73
N ILE A 95 -8.01 7.14 -2.26
CA ILE A 95 -8.22 8.59 -2.33
C ILE A 95 -7.92 9.05 -3.75
N CYS A 96 -8.96 9.48 -4.49
CA CYS A 96 -8.83 9.92 -5.88
C CYS A 96 -8.71 11.43 -6.02
N SER A 97 -9.29 12.19 -5.09
CA SER A 97 -9.26 13.65 -5.11
C SER A 97 -9.21 14.21 -3.70
N LEU A 98 -8.59 15.37 -3.56
CA LEU A 98 -8.43 16.09 -2.32
C LEU A 98 -8.71 17.58 -2.58
N LEU A 99 -9.49 18.20 -1.71
CA LEU A 99 -9.79 19.62 -1.75
C LEU A 99 -8.67 20.40 -1.09
N ARG A 100 -8.08 21.33 -1.84
CA ARG A 100 -7.01 22.21 -1.34
C ARG A 100 -7.52 23.09 -0.21
N GLY A 101 -6.77 23.16 0.88
CA GLY A 101 -7.17 23.86 2.10
C GLY A 101 -8.27 23.15 2.90
N GLY A 102 -8.67 21.94 2.51
CA GLY A 102 -9.66 21.13 3.20
C GLY A 102 -9.15 20.54 4.51
N ILE A 103 -10.07 19.97 5.30
CA ILE A 103 -9.74 19.34 6.59
C ILE A 103 -8.83 18.12 6.38
N ALA A 104 -9.09 17.34 5.34
CA ALA A 104 -8.30 16.18 4.97
C ALA A 104 -6.87 16.52 4.54
N GLU A 105 -6.67 17.62 3.81
CA GLU A 105 -5.31 18.09 3.45
C GLU A 105 -4.49 18.36 4.70
N ARG A 106 -5.08 19.08 5.66
CA ARG A 106 -4.46 19.37 6.97
C ARG A 106 -4.26 18.11 7.82
N GLY A 107 -5.10 17.11 7.63
CA GLY A 107 -4.99 15.83 8.33
C GLY A 107 -3.90 14.90 7.79
N GLY A 108 -3.22 15.26 6.71
CA GLY A 108 -2.16 14.44 6.11
C GLY A 108 -2.65 13.45 5.05
N VAL A 109 -3.87 13.64 4.53
CA VAL A 109 -4.41 12.82 3.43
C VAL A 109 -3.64 13.11 2.14
N ARG A 110 -3.27 12.05 1.43
CA ARG A 110 -2.61 12.14 0.12
C ARG A 110 -3.39 11.39 -0.95
N VAL A 111 -3.45 11.97 -2.15
CA VAL A 111 -4.05 11.34 -3.32
C VAL A 111 -3.23 10.11 -3.74
N GLY A 112 -3.89 9.05 -4.20
CA GLY A 112 -3.25 7.79 -4.57
C GLY A 112 -2.93 6.88 -3.38
N HIS A 113 -3.27 7.28 -2.16
CA HIS A 113 -3.21 6.41 -0.99
C HIS A 113 -4.53 5.65 -0.82
N ARG A 114 -4.42 4.40 -0.37
CA ARG A 114 -5.53 3.53 0.02
C ARG A 114 -5.68 3.52 1.53
N ILE A 115 -6.90 3.68 2.01
CA ILE A 115 -7.23 3.62 3.43
C ILE A 115 -7.23 2.15 3.86
N ILE A 116 -6.46 1.83 4.90
CA ILE A 116 -6.36 0.47 5.44
C ILE A 116 -7.03 0.34 6.81
N GLU A 117 -7.15 1.44 7.56
CA GLU A 117 -7.71 1.46 8.90
C GLU A 117 -8.40 2.80 9.17
N ILE A 118 -9.56 2.79 9.83
CA ILE A 118 -10.34 3.97 10.23
C ILE A 118 -10.78 3.80 11.68
N ASN A 119 -10.44 4.76 12.55
CA ASN A 119 -10.68 4.76 13.99
C ASN A 119 -10.28 3.44 14.67
N GLY A 120 -9.15 2.84 14.25
CA GLY A 120 -8.69 1.55 14.77
C GLY A 120 -9.40 0.31 14.19
N GLN A 121 -10.35 0.49 13.25
CA GLN A 121 -10.99 -0.61 12.52
C GLN A 121 -10.37 -0.80 11.14
N SER A 122 -9.94 -2.02 10.82
CA SER A 122 -9.38 -2.33 9.50
C SER A 122 -10.47 -2.30 8.41
N VAL A 123 -10.22 -1.55 7.33
CA VAL A 123 -11.17 -1.36 6.21
C VAL A 123 -10.66 -1.89 4.86
N VAL A 124 -9.61 -2.72 4.89
CA VAL A 124 -8.92 -3.24 3.69
C VAL A 124 -9.86 -3.97 2.72
N ALA A 125 -10.75 -4.81 3.26
CA ALA A 125 -11.71 -5.61 2.51
C ALA A 125 -13.14 -5.05 2.56
N THR A 126 -13.29 -3.81 3.02
CA THR A 126 -14.60 -3.17 3.22
C THR A 126 -15.04 -2.44 1.95
N PRO A 127 -16.32 -2.55 1.53
CA PRO A 127 -16.82 -1.82 0.38
C PRO A 127 -16.78 -0.30 0.63
N HIS A 128 -16.66 0.46 -0.45
CA HIS A 128 -16.52 1.92 -0.39
C HIS A 128 -17.69 2.59 0.36
N GLU A 129 -18.92 2.08 0.21
CA GLU A 129 -20.10 2.62 0.90
C GLU A 129 -19.94 2.60 2.42
N ARG A 130 -19.40 1.50 2.94
CA ARG A 130 -19.19 1.35 4.38
C ARG A 130 -18.05 2.25 4.88
N ILE A 131 -17.00 2.43 4.07
CA ILE A 131 -15.93 3.39 4.35
C ILE A 131 -16.50 4.82 4.43
N VAL A 132 -17.27 5.23 3.42
CA VAL A 132 -17.92 6.56 3.39
C VAL A 132 -18.86 6.74 4.58
N SER A 133 -19.62 5.71 4.94
CA SER A 133 -20.50 5.72 6.11
C SER A 133 -19.70 5.93 7.41
N MET A 134 -18.58 5.23 7.61
CA MET A 134 -17.71 5.42 8.79
C MET A 134 -17.14 6.84 8.85
N LEU A 135 -16.65 7.36 7.72
CA LEU A 135 -16.11 8.72 7.62
C LEU A 135 -17.19 9.79 7.87
N SER A 136 -18.39 9.58 7.33
CA SER A 136 -19.52 10.52 7.47
C SER A 136 -20.06 10.57 8.89
N ASN A 137 -20.10 9.43 9.60
CA ASN A 137 -20.52 9.35 11.00
C ASN A 137 -19.44 9.82 11.99
N SER A 138 -18.19 9.94 11.55
CA SER A 138 -17.10 10.40 12.42
C SER A 138 -17.16 11.91 12.61
N VAL A 139 -17.23 12.35 13.87
CA VAL A 139 -17.16 13.74 14.33
C VAL A 139 -16.10 13.87 15.43
N GLY A 140 -15.52 15.06 15.59
CA GLY A 140 -14.41 15.29 16.49
C GLY A 140 -13.09 14.85 15.87
N GLU A 141 -12.51 13.76 16.35
CA GLU A 141 -11.20 13.26 15.92
C GLU A 141 -11.34 11.95 15.14
N LEU A 142 -10.99 11.99 13.86
CA LEU A 142 -10.96 10.85 12.96
C LEU A 142 -9.51 10.44 12.73
N ARG A 143 -9.14 9.25 13.21
CA ARG A 143 -7.79 8.68 13.04
C ARG A 143 -7.85 7.61 11.99
N MET A 144 -7.11 7.73 10.90
CA MET A 144 -7.06 6.69 9.88
C MET A 144 -5.63 6.42 9.43
N LYS A 145 -5.37 5.18 9.00
CA LYS A 145 -4.08 4.81 8.41
C LYS A 145 -4.27 4.60 6.93
N THR A 146 -3.36 5.17 6.16
CA THR A 146 -3.35 5.08 4.70
C THR A 146 -2.04 4.49 4.22
N MET A 147 -2.08 3.77 3.11
CA MET A 147 -0.93 3.14 2.49
C MET A 147 -0.92 3.48 1.00
N PRO A 148 0.23 3.78 0.36
CA PRO A 148 0.28 4.05 -1.07
C PRO A 148 -0.27 2.86 -1.88
N THR A 149 -1.10 3.15 -2.87
CA THR A 149 -1.81 2.13 -3.65
C THR A 149 -0.86 1.16 -4.35
N GLN A 150 0.31 1.62 -4.77
CA GLN A 150 1.33 0.77 -5.41
C GLN A 150 1.82 -0.32 -4.46
N MET A 151 2.08 0.05 -3.21
CA MET A 151 2.47 -0.89 -2.15
C MET A 151 1.35 -1.89 -1.85
N TYR A 152 0.11 -1.41 -1.76
CA TYR A 152 -1.06 -2.27 -1.56
C TYR A 152 -1.26 -3.28 -2.70
N ARG A 153 -1.14 -2.83 -3.97
CA ARG A 153 -1.28 -3.70 -5.15
C ARG A 153 -0.20 -4.76 -5.23
N LEU A 154 1.04 -4.44 -4.83
CA LEU A 154 2.13 -5.40 -4.71
C LEU A 154 1.87 -6.43 -3.61
N LEU A 155 1.41 -6.00 -2.44
CA LEU A 155 1.10 -6.89 -1.31
C LEU A 155 -0.09 -7.81 -1.58
N THR A 156 -1.11 -7.32 -2.28
CA THR A 156 -2.32 -8.08 -2.61
C THR A 156 -2.21 -8.89 -3.90
N GLY A 157 -1.06 -8.84 -4.58
CA GLY A 157 -0.82 -9.59 -5.82
C GLY A 157 -1.65 -9.12 -7.01
N GLN A 158 -2.24 -7.91 -6.95
CA GLN A 158 -2.97 -7.31 -8.07
C GLN A 158 -2.03 -6.77 -9.16
N GLU A 159 -0.76 -6.51 -8.84
CA GLU A 159 0.27 -6.14 -9.80
C GLU A 159 1.40 -7.18 -9.75
N ASN A 160 1.82 -7.68 -10.92
CA ASN A 160 2.96 -8.60 -11.00
C ASN A 160 4.25 -7.81 -10.72
N PRO A 161 5.01 -8.13 -9.66
CA PRO A 161 6.27 -7.45 -9.41
C PRO A 161 7.24 -7.69 -10.57
N ILE A 162 7.93 -6.64 -11.00
CA ILE A 162 9.02 -6.77 -11.97
C ILE A 162 10.20 -7.39 -11.21
N TYR A 163 10.43 -8.67 -11.46
CA TYR A 163 11.59 -9.37 -10.92
C TYR A 163 12.85 -8.92 -11.67
N ILE A 164 13.87 -8.56 -10.91
CA ILE A 164 15.19 -8.14 -11.38
C ILE A 164 16.23 -9.24 -11.21
#